data_AF-A0ABD1X5M4-F1
#
_entry.id   AF-A0ABD1X5M4-F1
#
_cell.length_a   1.000
_cell.length_b   1.000
_cell.length_c   1.000
_cell.angle_alpha   90.00
_cell.angle_beta   90.00
_cell.angle_gamma   90.00
#
_symmetry.space_group_name_H-M   'P 1'
#
loop_
_entity.id
_entity.type
_entity.pdbx_description
1 polymer ?
#
loop_
_entity_poly.entity_id
_entity_poly.type
_entity_poly.pdbx_seq_one_letter_code
_entity_poly.pdbx_strand_id
1 'polypeptide(L)'
;MEALPIFVDALLPAWGAILISVTLILSFGEIIPQAVCSRYGLSIGARLSVLVQLLVIIVFPLSYPISKLLDYLLGKGHSVLLRRAELKTFVDMHANEAGKGGELTYDETTIISGALDLTQKTAKDAMTPLYEVFSLDLNTKLDK
;
A
#
# COMPACT_ATOMS: atom_id res chain seq x y z
N MET A 1 9.07 16.81 34.88
CA MET A 1 8.00 17.13 33.91
C MET A 1 6.70 17.59 34.59
N GLU A 2 6.72 17.90 35.90
CA GLU A 2 5.53 18.25 36.71
C GLU A 2 5.43 19.75 37.09
N ALA A 3 6.47 20.56 36.82
CA ALA A 3 6.54 21.97 37.26
C ALA A 3 6.01 22.97 36.22
N LEU A 4 5.87 22.54 34.96
CA LEU A 4 5.41 23.36 33.85
C LEU A 4 3.90 23.71 33.95
N PRO A 5 3.00 22.81 34.39
CA PRO A 5 1.58 23.13 34.56
C PRO A 5 1.34 24.20 35.64
N ILE A 6 2.03 24.12 36.78
CA ILE A 6 1.88 25.04 37.91
C ILE A 6 2.29 26.48 37.57
N PHE A 7 3.32 26.65 36.73
CA PHE A 7 3.79 27.99 36.34
C PHE A 7 2.89 28.63 35.29
N VAL A 8 2.23 27.83 34.44
CA VAL A 8 1.31 28.29 33.40
C VAL A 8 -0.07 28.61 33.99
N ASP A 9 -0.51 27.90 35.02
CA ASP A 9 -1.76 28.16 35.75
C ASP A 9 -1.72 29.48 36.55
N ALA A 10 -0.52 29.96 36.91
CA ALA A 10 -0.32 31.24 37.59
C ALA A 10 -0.30 32.46 36.65
N LEU A 11 -0.15 32.26 35.33
CA LEU A 11 0.02 33.35 34.35
C LEU A 11 -1.10 33.40 33.29
N LEU A 12 -1.90 32.34 33.16
CA LEU A 12 -2.99 32.22 32.18
C LEU A 12 -4.24 31.63 32.82
N PRO A 13 -5.46 31.97 32.34
CA PRO A 13 -6.68 31.30 32.77
C PRO A 13 -6.57 29.77 32.60
N ALA A 14 -7.09 28.97 33.53
CA ALA A 14 -6.98 27.50 33.54
C ALA A 14 -7.27 26.81 32.19
N TRP A 15 -8.18 27.36 31.38
CA TRP A 15 -8.49 26.85 30.05
C TRP A 15 -7.33 27.03 29.04
N GLY A 16 -6.55 28.11 29.17
CA GLY A 16 -5.37 28.40 28.35
C GLY A 16 -4.20 27.47 28.67
N ALA A 17 -4.00 27.14 29.95
CA ALA A 17 -2.98 26.17 30.37
C ALA A 17 -3.23 24.77 29.78
N ILE A 18 -4.49 24.32 29.80
CA ILE A 18 -4.90 23.04 29.22
C ILE A 18 -4.70 23.03 27.71
N LEU A 19 -5.17 24.07 26.99
CA LEU A 19 -5.01 24.15 25.54
C LEU A 19 -3.54 24.13 25.11
N ILE A 20 -2.68 24.88 25.80
CA ILE A 20 -1.25 24.94 25.49
C ILE A 20 -0.58 23.60 25.81
N SER A 21 -0.88 23.00 26.97
CA SER A 21 -0.31 21.72 27.37
C SER A 21 -0.68 20.60 26.41
N VAL A 22 -1.96 20.48 26.05
CA VAL A 22 -2.44 19.47 25.09
C VAL A 22 -1.83 19.67 23.71
N THR A 23 -1.80 20.90 23.20
CA THR A 23 -1.22 21.19 21.87
C THR A 23 0.26 20.83 21.82
N LEU A 24 1.00 21.14 22.89
CA LEU A 24 2.45 20.90 22.96
C LEU A 24 2.76 19.41 23.13
N ILE A 25 2.02 18.69 23.98
CA ILE A 25 2.19 17.23 24.15
C ILE A 25 1.83 16.50 22.87
N LEU A 26 0.74 16.85 22.19
CA LEU A 26 0.37 16.22 20.92
C LEU A 26 1.43 16.50 19.85
N SER A 27 1.84 17.76 19.69
CA SER A 27 2.79 18.14 18.63
C SER A 27 4.15 17.47 18.81
N PHE A 28 4.73 17.54 20.00
CA PHE A 28 6.07 17.01 20.26
C PHE A 28 6.11 15.53 20.66
N GLY A 29 5.07 15.04 21.34
CA GLY A 29 5.02 13.66 21.84
C GLY A 29 4.43 12.66 20.85
N GLU A 30 3.54 13.10 19.97
CA GLU A 30 2.79 12.18 19.10
C GLU A 30 3.02 12.50 17.61
N ILE A 31 2.74 13.74 17.20
CA ILE A 31 2.75 14.12 15.77
C ILE A 31 4.17 14.08 15.18
N ILE A 32 5.17 14.68 15.83
CA ILE A 32 6.55 14.68 15.33
C ILE A 32 7.13 13.26 15.28
N PRO A 33 7.09 12.46 16.36
CA PRO A 33 7.57 11.08 16.31
C PRO A 33 6.84 10.24 15.26
N GLN A 34 5.52 10.37 15.16
CA GLN A 34 4.73 9.64 14.16
C GLN A 34 5.08 10.07 12.74
N ALA A 35 5.27 11.36 12.47
CA ALA A 35 5.69 11.86 11.15
C ALA A 35 7.09 11.36 10.76
N VAL A 36 8.03 11.32 11.71
CA VAL A 36 9.38 10.78 11.49
C VAL A 36 9.32 9.27 11.24
N CYS A 37 8.54 8.52 12.03
CA CYS A 37 8.30 7.10 11.82
C CYS A 37 7.57 6.82 10.48
N SER A 38 6.72 7.72 9.99
CA SER A 38 6.07 7.56 8.69
C SER A 38 7.05 7.81 7.53
N ARG A 39 7.95 8.79 7.65
CA ARG A 39 8.89 9.16 6.58
C ARG A 39 10.14 8.28 6.54
N TYR A 40 10.66 7.90 7.70
CA TYR A 40 11.84 7.05 7.87
C TYR A 40 11.49 5.65 8.40
N GLY A 41 10.23 5.22 8.20
CA GLY A 41 9.71 3.97 8.77
C GLY A 41 10.50 2.74 8.37
N LEU A 42 11.00 2.69 7.12
CA LEU A 42 11.79 1.56 6.66
C LEU A 42 13.18 1.49 7.33
N SER A 43 13.86 2.63 7.52
CA SER A 43 15.20 2.67 8.13
C SER A 43 15.14 2.51 9.65
N ILE A 44 14.15 3.11 10.30
CA ILE A 44 13.87 2.94 11.73
C ILE A 44 13.37 1.53 12.01
N GLY A 45 12.48 1.01 11.15
CA GLY A 45 11.98 -0.36 11.20
C GLY A 45 13.08 -1.39 11.02
N ALA A 46 14.04 -1.17 10.12
CA ALA A 46 15.20 -2.06 9.96
C ALA A 46 16.04 -2.15 11.25
N ARG A 47 16.25 -1.03 11.96
CA ARG A 47 16.96 -1.03 13.25
C ARG A 47 16.15 -1.65 14.39
N LEU A 48 14.84 -1.44 14.41
CA LEU A 48 13.92 -2.02 15.39
C LEU A 48 13.53 -3.47 15.07
N SER A 49 13.96 -4.01 13.93
CA SER A 49 13.60 -5.34 13.43
C SER A 49 13.79 -6.43 14.49
N VAL A 50 14.91 -6.39 15.21
CA VAL A 50 15.20 -7.37 16.28
C VAL A 50 14.18 -7.30 17.42
N LEU A 51 13.78 -6.10 17.85
CA LEU A 51 12.77 -5.92 18.89
C LEU A 51 11.39 -6.38 18.42
N VAL A 52 11.01 -6.03 17.19
CA VAL A 52 9.75 -6.47 16.59
C VAL A 52 9.70 -7.99 16.46
N GLN A 53 10.79 -8.64 16.06
CA GLN A 53 10.88 -10.10 15.98
C GLN A 53 10.67 -10.77 17.33
N LEU A 54 11.26 -10.23 18.40
CA LEU A 54 11.03 -10.74 19.77
C LEU A 54 9.55 -10.58 20.17
N LEU A 55 8.94 -9.44 19.86
CA LEU A 55 7.53 -9.20 20.11
C LEU A 55 6.64 -10.19 19.34
N VAL A 56 6.96 -10.47 18.07
CA VAL A 56 6.28 -11.48 17.27
C VAL A 56 6.39 -12.84 17.93
N ILE A 57 7.56 -13.25 18.43
CA ILE A 57 7.73 -14.54 19.11
C ILE A 57 6.85 -14.64 20.37
N ILE A 58 6.76 -13.56 21.15
CA ILE A 58 5.94 -13.52 22.37
C ILE A 58 4.44 -13.54 22.04
N VAL A 59 4.02 -12.84 20.99
CA VAL A 59 2.62 -12.73 20.59
C VAL A 59 2.16 -13.93 19.74
N PHE A 60 3.08 -14.63 19.09
CA PHE A 60 2.82 -15.81 18.26
C PHE A 60 1.95 -16.88 18.95
N PRO A 61 2.21 -17.33 20.19
CA PRO A 61 1.36 -18.32 20.86
C PRO A 61 -0.10 -17.87 21.03
N LEU A 62 -0.36 -16.57 21.10
CA LEU A 62 -1.70 -16.01 21.20
C LEU A 62 -2.34 -15.76 19.83
N SER A 63 -1.55 -15.26 18.87
CA SER A 63 -2.02 -14.96 17.51
C SER A 63 -2.39 -16.22 16.73
N TYR A 64 -1.63 -17.31 16.90
CA TYR A 64 -1.88 -18.56 16.19
C TYR A 64 -3.28 -19.17 16.40
N PRO A 65 -3.79 -19.35 17.63
CA PRO A 65 -5.14 -19.88 17.85
C PRO A 65 -6.24 -18.94 17.35
N ILE A 66 -6.04 -17.61 17.46
CA ILE A 66 -7.00 -16.61 16.97
C ILE A 66 -7.10 -16.69 15.45
N SER A 67 -5.97 -16.72 14.75
CA SER A 67 -5.93 -16.87 13.29
C SER A 67 -6.54 -18.19 12.84
N LYS A 68 -6.25 -19.30 13.54
CA LYS A 68 -6.81 -20.61 13.22
C LYS A 68 -8.33 -20.70 13.44
N LEU A 69 -8.84 -20.03 14.48
CA LEU A 69 -10.27 -19.92 14.74
C LEU A 69 -10.95 -19.09 13.66
N LEU A 70 -10.33 -17.98 13.26
CA LEU A 70 -10.83 -17.11 12.19
C LEU A 70 -10.84 -17.84 10.84
N ASP A 71 -9.78 -18.57 10.49
CA ASP A 71 -9.71 -19.38 9.27
C ASP A 71 -10.78 -20.48 9.24
N TYR A 72 -11.13 -21.04 10.39
CA TYR A 72 -12.21 -22.02 10.52
C TYR A 72 -13.59 -21.40 10.32
N LEU A 73 -13.81 -20.18 10.82
CA LEU A 73 -15.08 -19.45 10.70
C LEU A 73 -15.26 -18.81 9.31
N LEU A 74 -14.20 -18.31 8.70
CA LEU A 74 -14.22 -17.54 7.44
C LEU A 74 -13.99 -18.43 6.20
N GLY A 75 -13.54 -19.67 6.40
CA GLY A 75 -13.26 -20.62 5.32
C GLY A 75 -11.89 -20.40 4.66
N LYS A 76 -11.34 -21.47 4.08
CA LYS A 76 -10.00 -21.52 3.45
C LYS A 76 -9.92 -20.64 2.20
N GLY A 77 -9.83 -19.33 2.38
CA GLY A 77 -9.75 -18.34 1.31
C GLY A 77 -8.56 -17.38 1.40
N HIS A 78 -7.69 -17.49 2.41
CA HIS A 78 -6.56 -16.58 2.58
C HIS A 78 -5.25 -17.19 2.06
N SER A 79 -5.12 -17.25 0.73
CA SER A 79 -3.79 -17.21 0.12
C SER A 79 -3.34 -15.74 0.14
N VAL A 80 -2.30 -15.43 0.91
CA VAL A 80 -1.62 -14.11 1.03
C VAL A 80 -1.07 -13.59 -0.31
N LEU A 81 -1.22 -14.35 -1.40
CA LEU A 81 -1.03 -13.86 -2.75
C LEU A 81 -2.28 -13.07 -3.14
N LEU A 82 -2.18 -11.73 -3.04
CA LEU A 82 -3.16 -10.78 -3.59
C LEU A 82 -3.66 -11.33 -4.92
N ARG A 83 -4.96 -11.62 -4.99
CA ARG A 83 -5.55 -12.17 -6.20
C ARG A 83 -5.33 -11.14 -7.31
N ARG A 84 -5.11 -11.56 -8.56
CA ARG A 84 -4.79 -10.63 -9.65
C ARG A 84 -5.80 -9.47 -9.80
N ALA A 85 -7.06 -9.70 -9.44
CA ALA A 85 -8.09 -8.68 -9.36
C ALA A 85 -7.83 -7.65 -8.24
N GLU A 86 -7.38 -8.08 -7.07
CA GLU A 86 -6.98 -7.21 -5.96
C GLU A 86 -5.71 -6.43 -6.29
N LEU A 87 -4.76 -7.07 -6.97
CA LEU A 87 -3.54 -6.40 -7.46
C LEU A 87 -3.87 -5.33 -8.50
N LYS A 88 -4.84 -5.59 -9.40
CA LYS A 88 -5.34 -4.60 -10.36
C LYS A 88 -6.00 -3.42 -9.65
N THR A 89 -6.85 -3.67 -8.65
CA THR A 89 -7.46 -2.58 -7.86
C THR A 89 -6.42 -1.79 -7.05
N PHE A 90 -5.37 -2.45 -6.56
CA PHE A 90 -4.28 -1.78 -5.84
C PHE A 90 -3.48 -0.84 -6.78
N VAL A 91 -3.17 -1.31 -7.98
CA VAL A 91 -2.50 -0.51 -9.03
C VAL A 91 -3.38 0.65 -9.48
N ASP A 92 -4.69 0.44 -9.63
CA ASP A 92 -5.66 1.49 -10.01
C ASP A 92 -5.83 2.57 -8.92
N MET A 93 -5.81 2.17 -7.64
CA MET A 93 -5.81 3.12 -6.51
C MET A 93 -4.58 4.03 -6.56
N HIS A 94 -3.39 3.48 -6.77
CA HIS A 94 -2.16 4.27 -6.90
C HIS A 94 -2.12 5.13 -8.16
N ALA A 95 -2.79 4.71 -9.24
CA ALA A 95 -2.94 5.52 -10.45
C ALA A 95 -3.88 6.71 -10.25
N ASN A 96 -4.97 6.54 -9.50
CA ASN A 96 -5.88 7.63 -9.16
C ASN A 96 -5.24 8.63 -8.18
N GLU A 97 -4.29 8.17 -7.37
CA GLU A 97 -3.44 9.00 -6.51
C GLU A 97 -2.27 9.67 -7.26
N ALA A 98 -2.02 9.35 -8.54
CA ALA A 98 -0.95 9.94 -9.35
C ALA A 98 -1.13 11.46 -9.59
N GLY A 99 -2.31 12.02 -9.33
CA GLY A 99 -2.54 13.47 -9.30
C GLY A 99 -2.18 14.16 -7.97
N LYS A 100 -1.91 13.40 -6.91
CA LYS A 100 -1.65 13.88 -5.54
C LYS A 100 -0.40 13.26 -4.88
N GLY A 101 0.51 12.70 -5.67
CA GLY A 101 1.80 12.17 -5.19
C GLY A 101 1.98 10.64 -5.26
N GLY A 102 1.15 9.93 -6.01
CA GLY A 102 1.42 8.54 -6.37
C GLY A 102 2.73 8.42 -7.17
N GLU A 103 3.59 7.48 -6.80
CA GLU A 103 4.91 7.26 -7.42
C GLU A 103 4.84 6.71 -8.86
N LEU A 104 3.64 6.34 -9.35
CA LEU A 104 3.44 5.72 -10.66
C LEU A 104 2.80 6.68 -11.65
N THR A 105 3.44 6.84 -12.80
CA THR A 105 2.92 7.60 -13.94
C THR A 105 1.76 6.84 -14.60
N TYR A 106 0.88 7.56 -15.30
CA TYR A 106 -0.23 6.96 -16.07
C TYR A 106 0.23 5.87 -17.04
N ASP A 107 1.37 6.06 -17.69
CA ASP A 107 1.95 5.10 -18.62
C ASP A 107 2.42 3.82 -17.90
N GLU A 108 3.05 3.96 -16.73
CA GLU A 108 3.50 2.82 -15.91
C GLU A 108 2.32 1.98 -15.42
N THR A 109 1.25 2.64 -14.97
CA THR A 109 -0.01 1.98 -14.60
C THR A 109 -0.61 1.22 -15.77
N THR A 110 -0.66 1.85 -16.96
CA THR A 110 -1.22 1.24 -18.17
C THR A 110 -0.43 0.01 -18.59
N ILE A 111 0.91 0.05 -18.48
CA ILE A 111 1.78 -1.09 -18.76
C ILE A 111 1.54 -2.22 -17.76
N ILE A 112 1.48 -1.93 -16.45
CA ILE A 112 1.26 -2.93 -15.40
C ILE A 112 -0.11 -3.59 -15.57
N SER A 113 -1.17 -2.80 -15.77
CA SER A 113 -2.51 -3.32 -16.03
C SER A 113 -2.54 -4.15 -17.32
N GLY A 114 -1.88 -3.69 -18.38
CA GLY A 114 -1.76 -4.40 -19.64
C GLY A 114 -1.05 -5.75 -19.49
N ALA A 115 0.01 -5.83 -18.68
CA ALA A 115 0.73 -7.07 -18.40
C ALA A 115 -0.10 -8.06 -17.57
N LEU A 116 -0.85 -7.57 -16.58
CA LEU A 116 -1.78 -8.38 -15.80
C LEU A 116 -2.91 -8.95 -16.69
N ASP A 117 -3.45 -8.13 -17.58
CA ASP A 117 -4.52 -8.52 -18.53
C ASP A 117 -3.99 -9.45 -19.63
N LEU A 118 -2.71 -9.34 -20.04
CA LEU A 118 -2.10 -10.19 -21.07
C LEU A 118 -2.10 -11.67 -20.67
N THR A 119 -2.03 -11.96 -19.36
CA THR A 119 -2.06 -13.36 -18.89
C THR A 119 -3.44 -14.01 -19.07
N GLN A 120 -4.50 -13.22 -19.26
CA GLN A 120 -5.85 -13.72 -19.56
C GLN A 120 -6.23 -13.62 -21.03
N LYS A 121 -5.49 -12.84 -21.82
CA LYS A 121 -5.74 -12.74 -23.27
C LYS A 121 -5.35 -14.03 -23.98
N THR A 122 -6.22 -14.47 -24.87
CA THR A 122 -5.96 -15.56 -25.79
C THR A 122 -5.49 -15.02 -27.14
N ALA A 123 -4.84 -15.86 -27.96
CA ALA A 123 -4.38 -15.45 -29.30
C ALA A 123 -5.53 -14.91 -30.17
N LYS A 124 -6.75 -15.42 -29.96
CA LYS A 124 -7.97 -14.94 -30.62
C LYS A 124 -8.27 -13.47 -30.33
N ASP A 125 -7.96 -13.00 -29.13
CA ASP A 125 -8.25 -11.64 -28.67
C ASP A 125 -7.28 -10.59 -29.23
N ALA A 126 -6.14 -11.03 -29.80
CA ALA A 126 -5.08 -10.17 -30.30
C ALA A 126 -4.77 -10.35 -31.80
N MET A 127 -5.23 -11.44 -32.43
CA MET A 127 -4.95 -11.71 -33.85
C MET A 127 -5.80 -10.85 -34.78
N THR A 128 -5.23 -10.51 -35.94
CA THR A 128 -6.00 -9.96 -37.06
C THR A 128 -6.90 -11.05 -37.63
N PRO A 129 -8.22 -10.80 -37.78
CA PRO A 129 -9.13 -11.80 -38.32
C PRO A 129 -8.80 -12.08 -39.80
N LEU A 130 -9.00 -13.32 -40.23
CA LEU A 130 -8.53 -13.82 -41.53
C LEU A 130 -9.04 -13.00 -42.73
N TYR A 131 -10.23 -12.39 -42.62
CA TYR A 131 -10.81 -11.57 -43.70
C TYR A 131 -10.13 -10.18 -43.84
N GLU A 132 -9.35 -9.75 -42.85
CA GLU A 132 -8.53 -8.51 -42.89
C GLU A 132 -7.05 -8.82 -43.16
N VAL A 133 -6.68 -10.10 -43.32
CA VAL A 133 -5.31 -10.49 -43.58
C VAL A 133 -4.98 -10.24 -45.05
N PHE A 134 -3.96 -9.42 -45.28
CA PHE A 134 -3.32 -9.32 -46.59
C PHE A 134 -2.52 -10.58 -46.87
N SER A 135 -3.01 -11.44 -47.76
CA SER A 135 -2.32 -12.64 -48.22
C SER A 135 -2.01 -12.54 -49.72
N LEU A 136 -0.78 -12.90 -50.11
CA LEU A 136 -0.37 -13.03 -51.51
C LEU A 136 -0.52 -14.48 -51.96
N ASP A 137 -0.96 -14.68 -53.19
CA ASP A 137 -1.02 -16.02 -53.79
C ASP A 137 0.40 -16.52 -54.10
N LEU A 138 0.65 -17.82 -53.89
CA LEU A 138 1.95 -18.44 -54.16
C LEU A 138 2.41 -18.29 -55.61
N ASN A 139 1.48 -18.09 -56.54
CA ASN A 139 1.76 -17.93 -57.97
C ASN A 139 1.90 -16.47 -58.39
N THR A 140 1.85 -15.52 -57.45
CA THR A 140 2.00 -14.09 -57.75
C THR A 140 3.43 -13.82 -58.22
N LYS A 141 3.60 -13.39 -59.47
CA LYS A 141 4.89 -12.93 -59.97
C LYS A 141 5.18 -11.54 -59.43
N LEU A 142 6.33 -11.37 -58.77
CA LEU A 142 6.82 -10.07 -58.32
C LEU A 142 7.26 -9.26 -59.55
N ASP A 143 6.52 -8.22 -59.88
CA ASP A 143 6.91 -7.30 -60.95
C ASP A 143 8.07 -6.42 -60.46
N LYS A 144 8.98 -6.07 -61.39
CA LYS A 144 10.25 -5.41 -61.07
C LYS A 144 10.15 -3.89 -61.17
#